data_AF-A0A5Y9Y205-F1
#
_entry.id   AF-A0A5Y9Y205-F1
#
_cell.length_a   1.000
_cell.length_b   1.000
_cell.length_c   1.000
_cell.angle_alpha   90.00
_cell.angle_beta   90.00
_cell.angle_gamma   90.00
#
_symmetry.space_group_name_H-M   'P 1'
#
loop_
_entity.id
_entity.type
_entity.pdbx_description
1 polymer ?
#
loop_
_entity_poly.entity_id
_entity_poly.type
_entity_poly.pdbx_seq_one_letter_code
_entity_poly.pdbx_strand_id
1 'polypeptide(L)'
;MKHFFLPLGICALLLSGCGDDDAAQPTAPTTFNVETDNPIVKRELPFIREECPGLDKYAANFDKFKVYDDTMRPVTTVEFHVKDENTIPGNYIASGHTCFLFISNNAHEVKISKSACQSVCYDKANVPGGDLMVKLDKERVAMTADKKPPREGCLMVFSPEPNGDYWTCPRQD
;
A
#
# COMPACT_ATOMS: atom_id res chain seq x y z
N MET A 1 0.26 36.84 71.01
CA MET A 1 -0.92 37.32 70.24
C MET A 1 -0.44 37.91 68.92
N LYS A 2 -1.25 37.77 67.85
CA LYS A 2 -1.00 37.95 66.40
C LYS A 2 -0.56 36.65 65.72
N HIS A 3 -1.49 35.80 65.26
CA HIS A 3 -2.30 35.88 64.02
C HIS A 3 -1.41 35.90 62.76
N PHE A 4 -1.19 34.73 62.13
CA PHE A 4 -1.92 34.18 60.96
C PHE A 4 -1.92 35.15 59.77
N PHE A 5 -1.26 34.76 58.67
CA PHE A 5 -1.77 34.83 57.27
C PHE A 5 -0.77 34.16 56.32
N LEU A 6 -1.16 33.00 55.80
CA LEU A 6 -0.61 32.36 54.60
C LEU A 6 -0.99 33.19 53.35
N PRO A 7 -0.14 33.19 52.31
CA PRO A 7 -0.63 33.15 50.95
C PRO A 7 -0.24 31.84 50.28
N LEU A 8 -1.29 31.11 49.87
CA LEU A 8 -1.29 30.13 48.80
C LEU A 8 -0.66 30.71 47.52
N GLY A 9 0.03 29.86 46.78
CA GLY A 9 0.11 29.98 45.33
C GLY A 9 1.52 30.02 44.77
N ILE A 10 1.94 28.89 44.21
CA ILE A 10 2.31 28.69 42.79
C ILE A 10 3.23 27.45 42.74
N CYS A 11 2.60 26.29 42.53
CA CYS A 11 3.30 25.10 42.03
C CYS A 11 3.52 25.29 40.53
N ALA A 12 4.71 25.72 40.12
CA ALA A 12 5.16 25.61 38.74
C ALA A 12 5.77 24.21 38.55
N LEU A 13 4.93 23.23 38.22
CA LEU A 13 5.36 21.95 37.67
C LEU A 13 5.82 22.20 36.22
N LEU A 14 7.13 22.38 36.04
CA LEU A 14 7.76 22.26 34.72
C LEU A 14 7.76 20.78 34.35
N LEU A 15 6.70 20.34 33.67
CA LEU A 15 6.72 19.12 32.87
C LEU A 15 7.58 19.40 31.63
N SER A 16 8.89 19.20 31.74
CA SER A 16 9.74 19.01 30.56
C SER A 16 9.38 17.65 29.96
N GLY A 17 8.39 17.66 29.06
CA GLY A 17 8.11 16.54 28.17
C GLY A 17 9.31 16.37 27.24
N CYS A 18 10.01 15.25 27.39
CA CYS A 18 10.93 14.73 26.39
C CYS A 18 10.06 14.11 25.29
N GLY A 19 9.55 14.96 24.39
CA GLY A 19 8.98 14.51 23.13
C GLY A 19 10.15 14.23 22.20
N ASP A 20 10.58 12.97 22.15
CA ASP A 20 11.31 12.46 20.99
C ASP A 20 10.31 12.47 19.82
N ASP A 21 10.20 13.63 19.18
CA ASP A 21 9.64 13.71 17.84
C ASP A 21 10.69 13.07 16.91
N ASP A 22 10.62 11.74 16.80
CA ASP A 22 11.07 11.03 15.61
C ASP A 22 10.21 11.55 14.44
N ALA A 23 10.61 12.72 13.93
CA ALA A 23 10.12 13.25 12.69
C ALA A 23 10.52 12.23 11.62
N ALA A 24 9.59 11.33 11.31
CA ALA A 24 9.70 10.36 10.24
C ALA A 24 10.14 11.11 8.98
N GLN A 25 11.40 10.93 8.62
CA GLN A 25 12.00 11.57 7.47
C GLN A 25 11.22 11.11 6.23
N PRO A 26 10.73 12.02 5.36
CA PRO A 26 9.99 11.63 4.18
C PRO A 26 10.90 10.78 3.28
N THR A 27 10.70 9.46 3.27
CA THR A 27 11.35 8.58 2.31
C THR A 27 10.86 8.95 0.92
N ALA A 28 11.78 9.18 -0.01
CA ALA A 28 11.44 9.45 -1.40
C ALA A 28 10.48 8.36 -1.92
N PRO A 29 9.46 8.72 -2.73
CA PRO A 29 8.52 7.75 -3.25
C PRO A 29 9.28 6.70 -4.06
N THR A 30 9.29 5.48 -3.56
CA THR A 30 9.86 4.32 -4.25
C THR A 30 8.76 3.59 -4.99
N THR A 31 9.06 3.14 -6.20
CA THR A 31 8.13 2.37 -7.02
C THR A 31 8.41 0.88 -6.84
N PHE A 32 7.38 0.07 -6.63
CA PHE A 32 7.48 -1.38 -6.71
C PHE A 32 7.80 -1.77 -8.16
N ASN A 33 9.02 -2.23 -8.39
CA ASN A 33 9.50 -2.62 -9.70
C ASN A 33 9.98 -4.07 -9.70
N VAL A 34 9.66 -4.79 -10.77
CA VAL A 34 10.08 -6.17 -10.97
C VAL A 34 10.79 -6.23 -12.32
N GLU A 35 12.11 -6.36 -12.30
CA GLU A 35 12.89 -6.47 -13.54
C GLU A 35 12.62 -7.83 -14.20
N THR A 36 11.87 -7.82 -15.30
CA THR A 36 11.53 -9.03 -16.06
C THR A 36 11.10 -8.69 -17.47
N ASP A 37 11.28 -9.65 -18.39
CA ASP A 37 10.71 -9.60 -19.74
C ASP A 37 9.39 -10.36 -19.88
N ASN A 38 8.89 -10.95 -18.79
CA ASN A 38 7.62 -11.67 -18.83
C ASN A 38 6.47 -10.71 -19.21
N PRO A 39 5.72 -10.98 -20.30
CA PRO A 39 4.71 -10.06 -20.81
C PRO A 39 3.49 -9.94 -19.88
N ILE A 40 3.18 -10.98 -19.11
CA ILE A 40 2.08 -10.95 -18.13
C ILE A 40 2.43 -9.98 -17.01
N VAL A 41 3.66 -10.02 -16.48
CA VAL A 41 4.10 -9.07 -15.45
C VAL A 41 4.10 -7.64 -15.99
N LYS A 42 4.67 -7.39 -17.18
CA LYS A 42 4.68 -6.05 -17.78
C LYS A 42 3.27 -5.48 -17.97
N ARG A 43 2.32 -6.33 -18.36
CA ARG A 43 0.92 -5.97 -18.60
C ARG A 43 0.16 -5.70 -17.30
N GLU A 44 0.33 -6.55 -16.29
CA GLU A 44 -0.52 -6.54 -15.08
C GLU A 44 0.05 -5.70 -13.93
N LEU A 45 1.38 -5.55 -13.84
CA LEU A 45 2.03 -4.90 -12.70
C LEU A 45 1.54 -3.47 -12.42
N PRO A 46 1.29 -2.59 -13.43
CA PRO A 46 0.75 -1.26 -13.17
C PRO A 46 -0.59 -1.30 -12.42
N PHE A 47 -1.52 -2.15 -12.85
CA PHE A 47 -2.84 -2.30 -12.23
C PHE A 47 -2.75 -2.95 -10.86
N ILE A 48 -1.84 -3.91 -10.68
CA ILE A 48 -1.58 -4.49 -9.36
C ILE A 48 -1.13 -3.41 -8.38
N ARG A 49 -0.27 -2.47 -8.81
CA ARG A 49 0.21 -1.37 -7.95
C ARG A 49 -0.90 -0.37 -7.61
N GLU A 50 -1.85 -0.14 -8.52
CA GLU A 50 -3.03 0.70 -8.25
C GLU A 50 -3.95 0.08 -7.18
N GLU A 51 -4.19 -1.23 -7.25
CA GLU A 51 -5.06 -1.96 -6.31
C GLU A 51 -4.34 -2.35 -5.01
N CYS A 52 -3.01 -2.43 -5.03
CA CYS A 52 -2.14 -2.71 -3.89
C CYS A 52 -1.20 -1.53 -3.59
N PRO A 53 -1.72 -0.40 -3.07
CA PRO A 53 -0.93 0.82 -2.88
C PRO A 53 0.26 0.65 -1.93
N GLY A 54 0.20 -0.32 -1.00
CA GLY A 54 1.31 -0.56 -0.09
C GLY A 54 2.53 -1.21 -0.76
N LEU A 55 2.40 -1.76 -1.98
CA LEU A 55 3.55 -2.22 -2.74
C LEU A 55 4.50 -1.07 -3.07
N ASP A 56 3.99 0.06 -3.55
CA ASP A 56 4.82 1.24 -3.80
C ASP A 56 5.29 1.86 -2.49
N LYS A 57 4.38 2.04 -1.53
CA LYS A 57 4.69 2.64 -0.22
C LYS A 57 5.88 1.97 0.48
N TYR A 58 6.00 0.65 0.36
CA TYR A 58 7.03 -0.14 1.03
C TYR A 58 8.08 -0.71 0.07
N ALA A 59 8.16 -0.24 -1.17
CA ALA A 59 9.01 -0.85 -2.21
C ALA A 59 10.50 -1.01 -1.80
N ALA A 60 11.05 -0.04 -1.04
CA ALA A 60 12.42 -0.11 -0.53
C ALA A 60 12.68 -1.27 0.45
N ASN A 61 11.62 -1.84 1.05
CA ASN A 61 11.68 -2.91 2.04
C ASN A 61 11.65 -4.31 1.41
N PHE A 62 11.62 -4.41 0.08
CA PHE A 62 11.57 -5.68 -0.63
C PHE A 62 12.89 -6.01 -1.31
N ASP A 63 13.21 -7.31 -1.38
CA ASP A 63 14.36 -7.83 -2.12
C ASP A 63 14.10 -9.26 -2.65
N LYS A 64 15.14 -9.88 -3.23
CA LYS A 64 15.13 -11.28 -3.72
C LYS A 64 13.97 -11.58 -4.69
N PHE A 65 13.70 -10.64 -5.59
CA PHE A 65 12.66 -10.80 -6.61
C PHE A 65 12.94 -11.99 -7.52
N LYS A 66 11.89 -12.76 -7.81
CA LYS A 66 11.89 -13.80 -8.85
C LYS A 66 10.59 -13.76 -9.62
N VAL A 67 10.68 -14.09 -10.90
CA VAL A 67 9.53 -14.28 -11.77
C VAL A 67 9.64 -15.65 -12.40
N TYR A 68 8.58 -16.44 -12.30
CA TYR A 68 8.51 -17.75 -12.90
C TYR A 68 7.06 -18.13 -13.19
N ASP A 69 6.87 -18.94 -14.23
CA ASP A 69 5.56 -19.47 -14.57
C ASP A 69 5.27 -20.73 -13.74
N ASP A 70 4.03 -20.91 -13.34
CA ASP A 70 3.56 -22.16 -12.77
C ASP A 70 3.21 -23.12 -13.92
N THR A 71 3.85 -24.29 -13.96
CA THR A 71 3.63 -25.25 -15.04
C THR A 71 2.33 -26.03 -14.90
N MET A 72 1.70 -26.00 -13.71
CA MET A 72 0.47 -26.74 -13.40
C MET A 72 -0.77 -25.83 -13.41
N ARG A 73 -0.60 -24.52 -13.25
CA ARG A 73 -1.67 -23.53 -13.21
C ARG A 73 -1.38 -22.40 -14.19
N PRO A 74 -2.37 -21.84 -14.90
CA PRO A 74 -2.14 -20.75 -15.86
C PRO A 74 -1.90 -19.41 -15.14
N VAL A 75 -0.82 -19.35 -14.36
CA VAL A 75 -0.41 -18.18 -13.59
C VAL A 75 1.09 -17.92 -13.74
N THR A 76 1.45 -16.65 -13.83
CA THR A 76 2.82 -16.17 -13.66
C THR A 76 2.98 -15.70 -12.22
N THR A 77 4.01 -16.17 -11.52
CA THR A 77 4.27 -15.81 -10.13
C THR A 77 5.36 -14.76 -10.04
N VAL A 78 5.08 -13.68 -9.33
CA VAL A 78 6.11 -12.77 -8.80
C VAL A 78 6.34 -13.12 -7.33
N GLU A 79 7.54 -13.58 -7.01
CA GLU A 79 8.02 -13.83 -5.65
C GLU A 79 8.91 -12.67 -5.22
N PHE A 80 8.76 -12.19 -3.99
CA PHE A 80 9.68 -11.24 -3.37
C PHE A 80 9.72 -11.44 -1.85
N HIS A 81 10.81 -11.01 -1.24
CA HIS A 81 11.01 -11.11 0.20
C HIS A 81 10.84 -9.75 0.86
N VAL A 82 10.18 -9.72 2.00
CA VAL A 82 10.13 -8.57 2.89
C VAL A 82 11.32 -8.65 3.84
N LYS A 83 12.20 -7.65 3.82
CA LYS A 83 13.37 -7.57 4.70
C LYS A 83 12.99 -7.70 6.17
N ASP A 84 13.86 -8.28 7.00
CA ASP A 84 13.64 -8.37 8.45
C ASP A 84 13.57 -6.97 9.08
N GLU A 85 14.53 -6.11 8.75
CA GLU A 85 14.54 -4.69 9.09
C GLU A 85 13.83 -3.90 7.98
N ASN A 86 12.72 -3.25 8.32
CA ASN A 86 11.87 -2.54 7.37
C ASN A 86 11.03 -1.48 8.09
N THR A 87 10.35 -0.63 7.31
CA THR A 87 9.43 0.41 7.81
C THR A 87 7.96 0.01 7.76
N ILE A 88 7.64 -1.27 7.54
CA ILE A 88 6.27 -1.77 7.46
C ILE A 88 5.70 -1.86 8.88
N PRO A 89 4.44 -1.43 9.13
CA PRO A 89 3.82 -1.54 10.44
C PRO A 89 3.89 -2.95 11.02
N GLY A 90 4.40 -3.09 12.25
CA GLY A 90 4.62 -4.40 12.88
C GLY A 90 3.34 -5.23 13.03
N ASN A 91 2.17 -4.59 13.13
CA ASN A 91 0.87 -5.26 13.16
C ASN A 91 0.45 -5.88 11.81
N TYR A 92 1.20 -5.65 10.72
CA TYR A 92 1.00 -6.38 9.45
C TYR A 92 1.69 -7.75 9.49
N ILE A 93 2.63 -7.96 10.42
CA ILE A 93 3.38 -9.21 10.61
C ILE A 93 4.04 -9.66 9.30
N ALA A 94 4.64 -8.71 8.57
CA ALA A 94 5.21 -8.93 7.24
C ALA A 94 6.72 -9.13 7.21
N SER A 95 7.43 -8.67 8.24
CA SER A 95 8.89 -8.74 8.32
C SER A 95 9.40 -10.18 8.19
N GLY A 96 10.39 -10.40 7.32
CA GLY A 96 10.97 -11.71 7.05
C GLY A 96 10.11 -12.65 6.20
N HIS A 97 8.87 -12.29 5.84
CA HIS A 97 8.02 -13.15 5.02
C HIS A 97 8.36 -13.04 3.53
N THR A 98 8.28 -14.18 2.83
CA THR A 98 8.24 -14.21 1.36
C THR A 98 6.80 -14.09 0.88
N CYS A 99 6.57 -13.13 0.00
CA CYS A 99 5.30 -12.84 -0.66
C CYS A 99 5.26 -13.36 -2.09
N PHE A 100 4.06 -13.75 -2.51
CA PHE A 100 3.78 -14.30 -3.83
C PHE A 100 2.56 -13.59 -4.40
N LEU A 101 2.72 -13.05 -5.60
CA LEU A 101 1.64 -12.54 -6.44
C LEU A 101 1.42 -13.56 -7.53
N PHE A 102 0.32 -14.31 -7.45
CA PHE A 102 -0.05 -15.26 -8.51
C PHE A 102 -0.92 -14.51 -9.53
N ILE A 103 -0.30 -14.03 -10.60
CA ILE A 103 -0.95 -13.25 -11.64
C ILE A 103 -1.59 -14.22 -12.62
N SER A 104 -2.90 -14.09 -12.85
CA SER A 104 -3.58 -14.95 -13.82
C SER A 104 -3.12 -14.63 -15.25
N ASN A 105 -2.84 -15.67 -16.02
CA ASN A 105 -2.43 -15.49 -17.42
C ASN A 105 -3.64 -15.15 -18.31
N ASN A 106 -4.84 -15.54 -17.87
CA ASN A 106 -6.06 -15.55 -18.67
C ASN A 106 -7.13 -14.56 -18.17
N ALA A 107 -6.95 -13.98 -16.99
CA ALA A 107 -7.86 -13.01 -16.41
C ALA A 107 -7.08 -11.85 -15.79
N HIS A 108 -7.69 -10.67 -15.76
CA HIS A 108 -7.12 -9.50 -15.09
C HIS A 108 -7.36 -9.62 -13.58
N GLU A 109 -6.60 -10.52 -12.95
CA GLU A 109 -6.63 -10.73 -11.51
C GLU A 109 -5.29 -11.23 -10.98
N VAL A 110 -5.03 -10.89 -9.72
CA VAL A 110 -3.89 -11.40 -8.96
C VAL A 110 -4.39 -12.02 -7.65
N LYS A 111 -3.82 -13.18 -7.31
CA LYS A 111 -4.08 -13.84 -6.03
C LYS A 111 -2.94 -13.62 -5.05
N ILE A 112 -3.28 -13.35 -3.79
CA ILE A 112 -2.35 -13.19 -2.67
C ILE A 112 -2.82 -14.07 -1.51
N SER A 113 -2.10 -15.14 -1.20
CA SER A 113 -2.55 -16.15 -0.22
C SER A 113 -2.11 -15.89 1.23
N LYS A 114 -1.04 -15.14 1.46
CA LYS A 114 -0.54 -14.87 2.82
C LYS A 114 -1.11 -13.57 3.35
N SER A 115 -1.74 -13.60 4.53
CA SER A 115 -2.32 -12.42 5.19
C SER A 115 -1.32 -11.28 5.36
N ALA A 116 -0.08 -11.59 5.77
CA ALA A 116 1.01 -10.61 5.86
C ALA A 116 1.21 -9.82 4.56
N CYS A 117 1.18 -10.51 3.41
CA CYS A 117 1.33 -9.90 2.09
C CYS A 117 0.07 -9.16 1.64
N GLN A 118 -1.12 -9.60 2.07
CA GLN A 118 -2.36 -8.86 1.86
C GLN A 118 -2.35 -7.54 2.64
N SER A 119 -1.86 -7.56 3.88
CA SER A 119 -1.73 -6.37 4.73
C SER A 119 -0.78 -5.35 4.12
N VAL A 120 0.33 -5.82 3.55
CA VAL A 120 1.24 -5.01 2.74
C VAL A 120 0.54 -4.48 1.49
N CYS A 121 -0.12 -5.32 0.70
CA CYS A 121 -0.83 -4.89 -0.52
C CYS A 121 -1.82 -3.74 -0.22
N TYR A 122 -2.73 -3.94 0.74
CA TYR A 122 -3.78 -2.96 1.04
C TYR A 122 -3.37 -1.86 2.02
N ASP A 123 -2.13 -1.89 2.52
CA ASP A 123 -1.67 -1.00 3.58
C ASP A 123 -2.65 -0.95 4.78
N LYS A 124 -3.04 -2.12 5.30
CA LYS A 124 -3.89 -2.22 6.49
C LYS A 124 -3.72 -3.55 7.22
N ALA A 125 -3.90 -3.55 8.53
CA ALA A 125 -3.75 -4.76 9.35
C ALA A 125 -4.94 -5.72 9.25
N ASN A 126 -6.17 -5.20 9.11
CA ASN A 126 -7.39 -6.01 9.08
C ASN A 126 -7.68 -6.47 7.65
N VAL A 127 -7.17 -7.65 7.30
CA VAL A 127 -7.33 -8.30 6.00
C VAL A 127 -8.08 -9.63 6.13
N PRO A 128 -8.75 -10.11 5.05
CA PRO A 128 -9.57 -11.31 5.12
C PRO A 128 -8.83 -12.59 5.48
N GLY A 129 -7.53 -12.68 5.18
CA GLY A 129 -6.79 -13.95 5.22
C GLY A 129 -7.20 -14.88 4.07
N GLY A 130 -6.69 -16.12 4.10
CA GLY A 130 -6.94 -17.10 3.03
C GLY A 130 -6.48 -16.60 1.65
N ASP A 131 -7.11 -17.10 0.59
CA ASP A 131 -6.83 -16.63 -0.77
C ASP A 131 -7.58 -15.32 -1.05
N LEU A 132 -6.83 -14.20 -1.11
CA LEU A 132 -7.34 -12.93 -1.59
C LEU A 132 -7.23 -12.87 -3.11
N MET A 133 -8.35 -12.62 -3.79
CA MET A 133 -8.39 -12.33 -5.22
C MET A 133 -8.60 -10.84 -5.43
N VAL A 134 -7.67 -10.18 -6.10
CA VAL A 134 -7.74 -8.76 -6.47
C VAL A 134 -8.07 -8.68 -7.95
N LYS A 135 -9.15 -7.98 -8.31
CA LYS A 135 -9.53 -7.74 -9.71
C LYS A 135 -8.74 -6.54 -10.24
N LEU A 136 -8.23 -6.68 -11.45
CA LEU A 136 -7.40 -5.69 -12.16
C LEU A 136 -8.13 -5.18 -13.41
N ASP A 137 -9.47 -5.12 -13.32
CA ASP A 137 -10.39 -4.80 -14.41
C ASP A 137 -10.74 -3.31 -14.49
N LYS A 138 -10.11 -2.50 -13.64
CA LYS A 138 -10.28 -1.05 -13.58
C LYS A 138 -8.94 -0.35 -13.63
N GLU A 139 -8.99 0.90 -14.05
CA GLU A 139 -7.85 1.80 -14.05
C GLU A 139 -8.22 3.16 -13.48
N ARG A 140 -7.23 3.82 -12.85
CA ARG A 140 -7.34 5.20 -12.40
C ARG A 140 -7.01 6.16 -13.53
N VAL A 141 -7.97 7.00 -13.92
CA VAL A 141 -7.80 8.04 -14.94
C VAL A 141 -7.94 9.42 -14.30
N ALA A 142 -7.08 10.36 -14.69
CA ALA A 142 -7.12 11.73 -14.20
C ALA A 142 -8.45 12.43 -14.55
N MET A 143 -8.85 13.41 -13.73
CA MET A 143 -10.04 14.22 -14.01
C MET A 143 -9.93 14.96 -15.34
N THR A 144 -11.01 14.91 -16.10
CA THR A 144 -11.21 15.66 -17.34
C THR A 144 -11.51 17.12 -17.03
N ALA A 145 -11.07 18.03 -17.91
CA ALA A 145 -11.27 19.47 -17.71
C ALA A 145 -12.75 19.88 -17.64
N ASP A 146 -13.62 19.17 -18.35
CA ASP A 146 -15.07 19.41 -18.38
C ASP A 146 -15.85 18.61 -17.33
N LYS A 147 -15.14 17.87 -16.46
CA LYS A 147 -15.71 16.98 -15.43
C LYS A 147 -16.69 15.93 -15.98
N LYS A 148 -16.57 15.56 -17.25
CA LYS A 148 -17.34 14.46 -17.83
C LYS A 148 -16.55 13.16 -17.82
N PRO A 149 -17.20 12.00 -17.70
CA PRO A 149 -16.50 10.72 -17.77
C PRO A 149 -15.74 10.62 -19.11
N PRO A 150 -14.46 10.19 -19.11
CA PRO A 150 -13.67 10.13 -20.34
C PRO A 150 -14.19 9.05 -21.30
N ARG A 151 -14.90 8.04 -20.79
CA ARG A 151 -15.57 6.99 -21.57
C ARG A 151 -16.69 6.32 -20.77
N GLU A 152 -17.47 5.47 -21.44
CA GLU A 152 -18.55 4.70 -20.81
C GLU A 152 -18.03 3.80 -19.67
N GLY A 153 -18.84 3.69 -18.61
CA GLY A 153 -18.51 2.88 -17.43
C GLY A 153 -17.58 3.56 -16.42
N CYS A 154 -17.01 4.73 -16.72
CA CYS A 154 -16.20 5.48 -15.77
C CYS A 154 -17.05 6.07 -14.63
N LEU A 155 -16.62 5.86 -13.40
CA LEU A 155 -17.22 6.40 -12.19
C LEU A 155 -16.28 7.41 -11.55
N MET A 156 -16.81 8.56 -11.13
CA MET A 156 -16.03 9.58 -10.43
C MET A 156 -15.77 9.12 -8.99
N VAL A 157 -14.53 9.28 -8.53
CA VAL A 157 -14.12 9.04 -7.15
C VAL A 157 -13.67 10.37 -6.55
N PHE A 158 -14.29 10.71 -5.41
CA PHE A 158 -13.94 11.90 -4.65
C PHE A 158 -12.75 11.62 -3.74
N SER A 159 -11.72 12.43 -3.84
CA SER A 159 -10.57 12.37 -2.93
C SER A 159 -10.77 13.31 -1.75
N PRO A 160 -10.30 12.93 -0.55
CA PRO A 160 -10.20 13.88 0.57
C PRO A 160 -9.14 14.98 0.31
N GLU A 161 -8.23 14.77 -0.64
CA GLU A 161 -7.18 15.74 -0.98
C GLU A 161 -7.68 16.77 -2.01
N PRO A 162 -7.26 18.05 -1.88
CA PRO A 162 -7.61 19.07 -2.86
C PRO A 162 -7.15 18.69 -4.26
N ASN A 163 -8.06 18.72 -5.24
CA ASN A 163 -7.81 18.32 -6.63
C ASN A 163 -7.35 16.86 -6.81
N GLY A 164 -7.59 16.00 -5.82
CA GLY A 164 -7.26 14.57 -5.90
C GLY A 164 -8.32 13.70 -6.54
N ASP A 165 -9.47 14.27 -6.94
CA ASP A 165 -10.55 13.53 -7.61
C ASP A 165 -10.02 12.83 -8.86
N TYR A 166 -10.60 11.68 -9.18
CA TYR A 166 -10.22 10.88 -10.34
C TYR A 166 -11.39 10.06 -10.86
N TRP A 167 -11.23 9.49 -12.06
CA TRP A 167 -12.16 8.51 -12.61
C TRP A 167 -11.63 7.11 -12.37
N THR A 168 -12.46 6.21 -11.85
CA THR A 168 -12.23 4.76 -11.98
C THR A 168 -12.97 4.27 -13.21
N CYS A 169 -12.24 3.75 -14.19
CA CYS A 169 -12.79 3.35 -15.47
C CYS A 169 -12.56 1.86 -15.73
N PRO A 170 -13.43 1.19 -16.51
CA PRO A 170 -13.15 -0.16 -16.99
C PRO A 170 -11.83 -0.16 -17.74
N ARG A 171 -10.93 -1.07 -17.40
CA ARG A 171 -9.61 -1.20 -18.03
C ARG A 171 -9.75 -1.35 -19.55
N GLN A 172 -8.80 -0.74 -20.27
CA GLN A 172 -8.65 -0.94 -21.71
C GLN A 172 -7.47 -1.89 -21.95
N ASP A 173 -7.65 -2.86 -22.84
CA ASP A 173 -6.59 -3.80 -23.26
C ASP A 173 -5.70 -3.22 -24.36
#